data_AF-A0A2V5ZPF6-F1
#
_entry.id   AF-A0A2V5ZPF6-F1
#
_cell.length_a   1.000
_cell.length_b   1.000
_cell.length_c   1.000
_cell.angle_alpha   90.00
_cell.angle_beta   90.00
_cell.angle_gamma   90.00
#
_symmetry.space_group_name_H-M   'P 1'
#
loop_
_entity.id
_entity.type
_entity.pdbx_description
1 polymer ?
#
loop_
_entity_poly.entity_id
_entity_poly.type
_entity_poly.pdbx_seq_one_letter_code
_entity_poly.pdbx_strand_id
1 'polypeptide(L)'
;MAPTNCYMLMTGESLVVHYNFQRSFEKPPLQYWLTSFTLPRFQNPAVALRVWPILYGVLTSLALGWLVYLVRPNDPWLIPLAIAVLVSSPLFASESSRGLLDVGLTFFTLLTIVFAELARKKSTWWFAAAIACWLGSLQKMPVTFLVWLIILAVRFANREERAVLRSSARPLVGSMILAIALMSIWPLLQLLKYEMPVWSVYHDEVIVWLGPNELGHRPYFENPIAMSLAGGLSGFLSLVAPFLILFSTRERSSRAVREIAWVALGFLVLTIVTNFRHVRYVIPIIPSLCFLVAIMFYSFLQRPAPIRKWAMAALVLFLAIGLVHAEIRILVWRKDVAAEKLIAKKLGELQQAGTQTVLIKAVVPGNDLLWDSFYLFHGNFRFPIIKLTTDEIRANPPKPPLNGACVARDFPVLQQLYPNVQVALSRAQFICWQVPAQ
;
A
#
# COMPACT_ATOMS: atom_id res chain seq x y z
N MET A 1 7.26 -6.89 -6.19
CA MET A 1 6.05 -7.24 -6.98
C MET A 1 6.40 -7.82 -8.35
N ALA A 2 7.16 -7.15 -9.22
CA ALA A 2 7.39 -7.68 -10.56
C ALA A 2 8.25 -8.95 -10.74
N PRO A 3 9.33 -9.22 -9.98
CA PRO A 3 10.10 -10.44 -10.22
C PRO A 3 9.30 -11.71 -9.89
N THR A 4 8.36 -11.57 -8.95
CA THR A 4 7.31 -12.56 -8.66
C THR A 4 6.38 -12.81 -9.83
N ASN A 5 5.91 -11.74 -10.48
CA ASN A 5 4.95 -11.83 -11.59
C ASN A 5 5.56 -12.47 -12.83
N CYS A 6 6.84 -12.19 -13.12
CA CYS A 6 7.56 -12.88 -14.19
C CYS A 6 7.63 -14.39 -13.93
N TYR A 7 7.88 -14.81 -12.70
CA TYR A 7 7.98 -16.23 -12.36
C TYR A 7 6.62 -16.96 -12.37
N MET A 8 5.53 -16.31 -11.91
CA MET A 8 4.17 -16.86 -12.02
C MET A 8 3.75 -17.06 -13.49
N LEU A 9 4.12 -16.13 -14.37
CA LEU A 9 3.88 -16.25 -15.82
C LEU A 9 4.74 -17.36 -16.47
N MET A 10 5.94 -17.61 -15.96
CA MET A 10 6.83 -18.65 -16.49
C MET A 10 6.48 -20.06 -16.02
N THR A 11 6.01 -20.22 -14.78
CA THR A 11 5.74 -21.54 -14.18
C THR A 11 4.29 -22.00 -14.35
N GLY A 12 3.36 -21.08 -14.68
CA GLY A 12 1.93 -21.39 -14.73
C GLY A 12 1.29 -21.57 -13.34
N GLU A 13 2.07 -21.48 -12.25
CA GLU A 13 1.56 -21.56 -10.88
C GLU A 13 0.96 -20.21 -10.45
N SER A 14 -0.32 -20.02 -10.72
CA SER A 14 -1.04 -18.79 -10.38
C SER A 14 -1.40 -18.67 -8.90
N LEU A 15 -1.44 -19.77 -8.14
CA LEU A 15 -1.98 -19.77 -6.77
C LEU A 15 -0.99 -19.32 -5.69
N VAL A 16 0.32 -19.45 -5.93
CA VAL A 16 1.37 -19.10 -4.97
C VAL A 16 2.27 -18.01 -5.52
N VAL A 17 2.56 -17.03 -4.67
CA VAL A 17 3.44 -15.89 -4.96
C VAL A 17 4.89 -16.34 -4.74
N HIS A 18 5.80 -15.96 -5.64
CA HIS A 18 7.22 -16.32 -5.55
C HIS A 18 8.10 -15.08 -5.34
N TYR A 19 9.01 -15.11 -4.38
CA TYR A 19 10.03 -14.07 -4.21
C TYR A 19 11.41 -14.70 -4.34
N ASN A 20 12.27 -14.13 -5.19
CA ASN A 20 13.61 -14.68 -5.47
C ASN A 20 13.59 -16.19 -5.78
N PHE A 21 12.65 -16.63 -6.61
CA PHE A 21 12.46 -18.03 -7.02
C PHE A 21 12.05 -19.00 -5.88
N GLN A 22 11.73 -18.47 -4.70
CA GLN A 22 11.20 -19.23 -3.58
C GLN A 22 9.73 -18.86 -3.33
N ARG A 23 8.94 -19.78 -2.79
CA ARG A 23 7.55 -19.49 -2.42
C ARG A 23 7.53 -18.43 -1.31
N SER A 24 6.67 -17.43 -1.47
CA SER A 24 6.46 -16.36 -0.51
C SER A 24 4.97 -16.25 -0.21
N PHE A 25 4.65 -16.33 1.08
CA PHE A 25 3.27 -16.26 1.59
C PHE A 25 2.98 -14.93 2.30
N GLU A 26 3.92 -13.97 2.22
CA GLU A 26 3.85 -12.68 2.91
C GLU A 26 2.73 -11.80 2.38
N LYS A 27 2.43 -11.88 1.08
CA LYS A 27 1.46 -11.03 0.39
C LYS A 27 0.43 -11.87 -0.37
N PRO A 28 -0.86 -11.50 -0.28
CA PRO A 28 -1.90 -12.10 -1.09
C PRO A 28 -1.72 -11.85 -2.60
N PRO A 29 -2.45 -12.60 -3.47
CA PRO A 29 -2.12 -12.68 -4.88
C PRO A 29 -2.87 -11.72 -5.81
N LEU A 30 -3.91 -10.98 -5.37
CA LEU A 30 -4.80 -10.25 -6.31
C LEU A 30 -4.03 -9.28 -7.21
N GLN A 31 -3.21 -8.41 -6.62
CA GLN A 31 -2.39 -7.48 -7.38
C GLN A 31 -1.42 -8.20 -8.34
N TYR A 32 -0.91 -9.37 -7.95
CA TYR A 32 0.01 -10.16 -8.75
C TYR A 32 -0.73 -10.76 -9.96
N TRP A 33 -1.92 -11.32 -9.76
CA TRP A 33 -2.82 -11.78 -10.83
C TRP A 33 -3.17 -10.66 -11.81
N LEU A 34 -3.52 -9.49 -11.28
CA LEU A 34 -3.84 -8.34 -12.12
C LEU A 34 -2.61 -7.91 -12.93
N THR A 35 -1.46 -7.82 -12.29
CA THR A 35 -0.22 -7.40 -12.94
C THR A 35 0.29 -8.42 -13.96
N SER A 36 0.04 -9.72 -13.78
CA SER A 36 0.41 -10.72 -14.78
C SER A 36 -0.31 -10.51 -16.12
N PHE A 37 -1.48 -9.83 -16.13
CA PHE A 37 -2.12 -9.40 -17.37
C PHE A 37 -1.42 -8.19 -18.01
N THR A 38 -0.94 -7.22 -17.25
CA THR A 38 -0.33 -6.01 -17.83
C THR A 38 1.13 -6.21 -18.20
N LEU A 39 1.88 -6.99 -17.43
CA LEU A 39 3.32 -7.16 -17.61
C LEU A 39 3.76 -7.57 -19.03
N PRO A 40 3.14 -8.56 -19.72
CA PRO A 40 3.55 -8.94 -21.08
C PRO A 40 3.09 -7.95 -22.16
N ARG A 41 2.19 -7.01 -21.84
CA ARG A 41 1.56 -6.09 -22.81
C ARG A 41 2.28 -4.75 -22.94
N PHE A 42 3.14 -4.40 -21.99
CA PHE A 42 3.85 -3.12 -21.95
C PHE A 42 5.36 -3.32 -22.10
N GLN A 43 5.98 -2.54 -22.97
CA GLN A 43 7.44 -2.54 -23.15
C GLN A 43 8.20 -2.05 -21.91
N ASN A 44 7.58 -1.15 -21.13
CA ASN A 44 8.16 -0.65 -19.89
C ASN A 44 7.54 -1.36 -18.69
N PRO A 45 8.26 -2.28 -18.02
CA PRO A 45 7.73 -3.04 -16.90
C PRO A 45 7.31 -2.15 -15.72
N ALA A 46 7.96 -1.00 -15.54
CA ALA A 46 7.61 -0.07 -14.46
C ALA A 46 6.25 0.61 -14.70
N VAL A 47 5.89 0.85 -15.96
CA VAL A 47 4.55 1.32 -16.34
C VAL A 47 3.55 0.21 -16.11
N ALA A 48 3.84 -1.02 -16.57
CA ALA A 48 2.97 -2.18 -16.43
C ALA A 48 2.51 -2.44 -14.98
N LEU A 49 3.43 -2.27 -14.01
CA LEU A 49 3.15 -2.41 -12.58
C LEU A 49 2.27 -1.30 -12.00
N ARG A 50 2.36 -0.09 -12.55
CA ARG A 50 1.69 1.12 -12.01
C ARG A 50 0.28 1.31 -12.59
N VAL A 51 -0.06 0.62 -13.68
CA VAL A 51 -1.41 0.69 -14.28
C VAL A 51 -2.50 0.40 -13.24
N TRP A 52 -2.35 -0.66 -12.45
CA TRP A 52 -3.36 -1.07 -11.48
C TRP A 52 -3.51 -0.11 -10.29
N PRO A 53 -2.43 0.34 -9.61
CA PRO A 53 -2.54 1.39 -8.59
C PRO A 53 -3.19 2.69 -9.10
N ILE A 54 -2.86 3.12 -10.33
CA ILE A 54 -3.48 4.29 -10.95
C ILE A 54 -4.98 4.05 -11.16
N LEU A 55 -5.35 2.88 -11.70
CA LEU A 55 -6.74 2.51 -11.89
C LEU A 55 -7.50 2.47 -10.55
N TYR A 56 -6.91 1.88 -9.51
CA TYR A 56 -7.50 1.90 -8.16
C TYR A 56 -7.63 3.34 -7.61
N GLY A 57 -6.70 4.23 -7.93
CA GLY A 57 -6.80 5.65 -7.57
C GLY A 57 -8.03 6.32 -8.20
N VAL A 58 -8.26 6.07 -9.50
CA VAL A 58 -9.46 6.56 -10.23
C VAL A 58 -10.73 5.93 -9.65
N LEU A 59 -10.75 4.61 -9.48
CA LEU A 59 -11.90 3.89 -8.93
C LEU A 59 -12.24 4.34 -7.49
N THR A 60 -11.23 4.65 -6.68
CA THR A 60 -11.42 5.21 -5.33
C THR A 60 -12.06 6.60 -5.40
N SER A 61 -11.65 7.44 -6.36
CA SER A 61 -12.24 8.76 -6.57
C SER A 61 -13.71 8.67 -6.98
N LEU A 62 -14.05 7.71 -7.86
CA LEU A 62 -15.43 7.43 -8.26
C LEU A 62 -16.26 6.88 -7.09
N ALA A 63 -15.72 5.93 -6.32
CA ALA A 63 -16.37 5.38 -5.13
C ALA A 63 -16.57 6.45 -4.05
N LEU A 64 -15.65 7.41 -3.92
CA LEU A 64 -15.81 8.55 -3.01
C LEU A 64 -16.97 9.44 -3.47
N GLY A 65 -17.03 9.77 -4.75
CA GLY A 65 -18.16 10.53 -5.31
C GLY A 65 -19.50 9.82 -5.08
N TRP A 66 -19.52 8.49 -5.22
CA TRP A 66 -20.70 7.68 -4.90
C TRP A 66 -21.08 7.74 -3.42
N LEU A 67 -20.10 7.61 -2.51
CA LEU A 67 -20.34 7.76 -1.08
C LEU A 67 -20.92 9.14 -0.74
N VAL A 68 -20.35 10.21 -1.31
CA VAL A 68 -20.84 11.58 -1.09
C VAL A 68 -22.29 11.71 -1.56
N TYR A 69 -22.62 11.23 -2.76
CA TYR A 69 -23.99 11.24 -3.28
C TYR A 69 -24.96 10.48 -2.36
N LEU A 70 -24.54 9.33 -1.82
CA LEU A 70 -25.38 8.53 -0.91
C LEU A 70 -25.66 9.24 0.42
N VAL A 71 -24.67 9.96 0.95
CA VAL A 71 -24.73 10.58 2.27
C VAL A 71 -25.29 12.01 2.23
N ARG A 72 -25.09 12.73 1.11
CA ARG A 72 -25.50 14.13 0.87
C ARG A 72 -26.09 14.30 -0.55
N PRO A 73 -27.24 13.67 -0.87
CA PRO A 73 -27.81 13.73 -2.22
C PRO A 73 -28.25 15.14 -2.65
N ASN A 74 -28.58 16.00 -1.68
CA ASN A 74 -29.04 17.37 -1.94
C ASN A 74 -27.89 18.36 -2.21
N ASP A 75 -26.64 17.94 -2.02
CA ASP A 75 -25.45 18.80 -2.13
C ASP A 75 -24.52 18.28 -3.26
N PRO A 76 -24.95 18.28 -4.54
CA PRO A 76 -24.21 17.62 -5.63
C PRO A 76 -22.81 18.23 -5.85
N TRP A 77 -22.62 19.52 -5.54
CA TRP A 77 -21.32 20.19 -5.62
C TRP A 77 -20.28 19.67 -4.61
N LEU A 78 -20.72 18.97 -3.57
CA LEU A 78 -19.81 18.33 -2.62
C LEU A 78 -19.04 17.15 -3.26
N ILE A 79 -19.60 16.54 -4.31
CA ILE A 79 -18.98 15.41 -5.04
C ILE A 79 -17.65 15.85 -5.69
N PRO A 80 -17.64 16.81 -6.65
CA PRO A 80 -16.39 17.25 -7.27
C PRO A 80 -15.44 17.87 -6.25
N LEU A 81 -15.95 18.52 -5.19
CA LEU A 81 -15.11 19.06 -4.12
C LEU A 81 -14.38 17.95 -3.34
N ALA A 82 -15.08 16.89 -2.92
CA ALA A 82 -14.46 15.77 -2.21
C ALA A 82 -13.42 15.04 -3.07
N ILE A 83 -13.71 14.87 -4.36
CA ILE A 83 -12.76 14.30 -5.32
C ILE A 83 -11.54 15.21 -5.49
N ALA A 84 -11.72 16.53 -5.63
CA ALA A 84 -10.63 17.47 -5.75
C ALA A 84 -9.71 17.46 -4.50
N VAL A 85 -10.31 17.41 -3.30
CA VAL A 85 -9.55 17.29 -2.04
C VAL A 85 -8.78 15.96 -1.98
N LEU A 86 -9.36 14.85 -2.42
CA LEU A 86 -8.69 13.55 -2.45
C LEU A 86 -7.51 13.53 -3.43
N VAL A 87 -7.72 13.98 -4.67
CA VAL A 87 -6.68 14.00 -5.71
C VAL A 87 -5.56 14.96 -5.35
N SER A 88 -5.86 16.04 -4.62
CA SER A 88 -4.86 16.99 -4.11
C SER A 88 -4.16 16.51 -2.83
N SER A 89 -4.55 15.38 -2.24
CA SER A 89 -3.92 14.85 -1.03
C SER A 89 -2.56 14.23 -1.37
N PRO A 90 -1.43 14.77 -0.84
CA PRO A 90 -0.10 14.23 -1.14
C PRO A 90 0.05 12.77 -0.75
N LEU A 91 -0.59 12.34 0.34
CA LEU A 91 -0.58 10.95 0.80
C LEU A 91 -1.26 10.01 -0.19
N PHE A 92 -2.40 10.41 -0.78
CA PHE A 92 -3.14 9.56 -1.69
C PHE A 92 -2.56 9.57 -3.12
N ALA A 93 -2.25 10.77 -3.64
CA ALA A 93 -1.76 10.95 -5.00
C ALA A 93 -0.39 10.29 -5.21
N SER A 94 0.54 10.47 -4.26
CA SER A 94 1.86 9.84 -4.35
C SER A 94 1.75 8.32 -4.31
N GLU A 95 0.92 7.76 -3.44
CA GLU A 95 0.75 6.30 -3.32
C GLU A 95 0.03 5.69 -4.53
N SER A 96 -0.88 6.42 -5.17
CA SER A 96 -1.55 6.00 -6.42
C SER A 96 -0.58 5.91 -7.60
N SER A 97 0.52 6.66 -7.56
CA SER A 97 1.60 6.57 -8.55
C SER A 97 2.63 5.47 -8.25
N ARG A 98 2.58 4.90 -7.04
CA ARG A 98 3.50 3.84 -6.60
C ARG A 98 2.94 2.48 -7.00
N GLY A 99 3.84 1.56 -7.38
CA GLY A 99 3.51 0.16 -7.65
C GLY A 99 3.23 -0.64 -6.37
N LEU A 100 2.40 -0.11 -5.46
CA LEU A 100 2.11 -0.68 -4.14
C LEU A 100 0.68 -1.21 -4.00
N LEU A 101 0.46 -2.06 -2.99
CA LEU A 101 -0.83 -2.73 -2.71
C LEU A 101 -1.84 -1.82 -2.01
N ASP A 102 -1.36 -0.75 -1.36
CA ASP A 102 -2.13 0.09 -0.42
C ASP A 102 -3.34 0.79 -1.06
N VAL A 103 -3.22 1.23 -2.32
CA VAL A 103 -4.31 1.95 -3.01
C VAL A 103 -5.46 1.01 -3.38
N GLY A 104 -5.16 -0.23 -3.76
CA GLY A 104 -6.20 -1.25 -3.95
C GLY A 104 -6.94 -1.56 -2.64
N LEU A 105 -6.22 -1.66 -1.52
CA LEU A 105 -6.84 -1.85 -0.19
C LEU A 105 -7.74 -0.66 0.17
N THR A 106 -7.32 0.56 -0.19
CA THR A 106 -8.08 1.79 0.03
C THR A 106 -9.39 1.79 -0.75
N PHE A 107 -9.36 1.40 -2.02
CA PHE A 107 -10.56 1.25 -2.84
C PHE A 107 -11.57 0.30 -2.21
N PHE A 108 -11.14 -0.91 -1.84
CA PHE A 108 -12.04 -1.91 -1.23
C PHE A 108 -12.54 -1.48 0.14
N THR A 109 -11.73 -0.76 0.92
CA THR A 109 -12.17 -0.18 2.21
C THR A 109 -13.29 0.83 2.01
N LEU A 110 -13.16 1.71 1.01
CA LEU A 110 -14.18 2.69 0.69
C LEU A 110 -15.46 2.03 0.16
N LEU A 111 -15.35 0.99 -0.67
CA LEU A 111 -16.50 0.20 -1.10
C LEU A 111 -17.22 -0.48 0.08
N THR A 112 -16.47 -1.01 1.06
CA THR A 112 -17.06 -1.57 2.28
C THR A 112 -17.89 -0.51 3.03
N ILE A 113 -17.39 0.73 3.14
CA ILE A 113 -18.15 1.85 3.73
C ILE A 113 -19.41 2.16 2.91
N VAL A 114 -19.28 2.27 1.58
CA VAL A 114 -20.42 2.51 0.67
C VAL A 114 -21.50 1.44 0.81
N PHE A 115 -21.12 0.16 0.78
CA PHE A 115 -22.07 -0.95 0.92
C PHE A 115 -22.68 -1.01 2.32
N ALA A 116 -21.93 -0.67 3.36
CA ALA A 116 -22.48 -0.56 4.71
C ALA A 116 -23.54 0.56 4.79
N GLU A 117 -23.34 1.70 4.12
CA GLU A 117 -24.35 2.77 4.04
C GLU A 117 -25.59 2.34 3.24
N LEU A 118 -25.40 1.65 2.11
CA LEU A 118 -26.51 1.06 1.35
C LEU A 118 -27.29 0.00 2.15
N ALA A 119 -26.60 -0.73 3.03
CA ALA A 119 -27.20 -1.75 3.89
C ALA A 119 -28.19 -1.17 4.91
N ARG A 120 -28.14 0.14 5.21
CA ARG A 120 -29.20 0.79 6.00
C ARG A 120 -30.55 0.78 5.29
N LYS A 121 -30.55 0.88 3.96
CA LYS A 121 -31.78 0.89 3.14
C LYS A 121 -32.23 -0.52 2.81
N LYS A 122 -31.29 -1.40 2.45
CA LYS A 122 -31.57 -2.80 2.11
C LYS A 122 -30.48 -3.70 2.64
N SER A 123 -30.82 -4.53 3.62
CA SER A 123 -29.87 -5.37 4.36
C SER A 123 -29.11 -6.40 3.50
N THR A 124 -29.58 -6.71 2.28
CA THR A 124 -28.83 -7.57 1.34
C THR A 124 -27.51 -6.97 0.89
N TRP A 125 -27.31 -5.66 0.99
CA TRP A 125 -26.03 -5.01 0.66
C TRP A 125 -24.87 -5.42 1.58
N TRP A 126 -25.16 -6.05 2.73
CA TRP A 126 -24.10 -6.65 3.55
C TRP A 126 -23.32 -7.74 2.80
N PHE A 127 -23.95 -8.46 1.86
CA PHE A 127 -23.22 -9.42 1.00
C PHE A 127 -22.23 -8.72 0.07
N ALA A 128 -22.55 -7.53 -0.44
CA ALA A 128 -21.61 -6.75 -1.24
C ALA A 128 -20.42 -6.26 -0.38
N ALA A 129 -20.67 -5.89 0.88
CA ALA A 129 -19.60 -5.59 1.83
C ALA A 129 -18.70 -6.82 2.10
N ALA A 130 -19.27 -8.03 2.17
CA ALA A 130 -18.51 -9.26 2.29
C ALA A 130 -17.59 -9.51 1.08
N ILE A 131 -18.08 -9.29 -0.15
CA ILE A 131 -17.27 -9.39 -1.37
C ILE A 131 -16.15 -8.34 -1.38
N ALA A 132 -16.43 -7.10 -0.99
CA ALA A 132 -15.40 -6.07 -0.85
C ALA A 132 -14.34 -6.45 0.21
N CYS A 133 -14.75 -7.07 1.31
CA CYS A 133 -13.82 -7.56 2.33
C CYS A 133 -12.92 -8.67 1.81
N TRP A 134 -13.49 -9.64 1.08
CA TRP A 134 -12.74 -10.72 0.44
C TRP A 134 -11.71 -10.19 -0.57
N LEU A 135 -12.12 -9.30 -1.47
CA LEU A 135 -11.19 -8.72 -2.44
C LEU A 135 -10.12 -7.85 -1.77
N GLY A 136 -10.48 -7.12 -0.70
CA GLY A 136 -9.52 -6.37 0.11
C GLY A 136 -8.51 -7.26 0.82
N SER A 137 -8.92 -8.43 1.33
CA SER A 137 -8.00 -9.39 1.95
C SER A 137 -7.07 -10.02 0.92
N LEU A 138 -7.57 -10.32 -0.29
CA LEU A 138 -6.76 -10.77 -1.42
C LEU A 138 -5.87 -9.67 -2.00
N GLN A 139 -6.06 -8.40 -1.63
CA GLN A 139 -5.20 -7.30 -2.06
C GLN A 139 -4.01 -7.10 -1.13
N LYS A 140 -4.20 -7.12 0.20
CA LYS A 140 -3.08 -6.92 1.14
C LYS A 140 -3.22 -7.69 2.45
N MET A 141 -4.28 -7.43 3.20
CA MET A 141 -4.57 -8.04 4.50
C MET A 141 -6.04 -7.77 4.84
N PRO A 142 -6.67 -8.46 5.81
CA PRO A 142 -8.10 -8.34 6.11
C PRO A 142 -8.50 -7.02 6.83
N VAL A 143 -7.84 -5.89 6.52
CA VAL A 143 -8.14 -4.56 7.08
C VAL A 143 -9.53 -4.05 6.69
N THR A 144 -10.00 -4.39 5.49
CA THR A 144 -11.38 -4.07 5.06
C THR A 144 -12.42 -4.67 6.00
N PHE A 145 -12.21 -5.92 6.45
CA PHE A 145 -13.08 -6.58 7.42
C PHE A 145 -12.99 -5.90 8.78
N LEU A 146 -11.80 -5.48 9.20
CA LEU A 146 -11.62 -4.72 10.44
C LEU A 146 -12.36 -3.37 10.42
N VAL A 147 -12.31 -2.63 9.31
CA VAL A 147 -13.10 -1.41 9.14
C VAL A 147 -14.60 -1.71 9.20
N TRP A 148 -15.05 -2.82 8.63
CA TRP A 148 -16.44 -3.26 8.77
C TRP A 148 -16.82 -3.52 10.23
N LEU A 149 -15.96 -4.17 11.01
CA LEU A 149 -16.21 -4.38 12.45
C LEU A 149 -16.29 -3.05 13.22
N ILE A 150 -15.46 -2.06 12.88
CA ILE A 150 -15.53 -0.71 13.47
C ILE A 150 -16.87 -0.06 13.12
N ILE A 151 -17.35 -0.16 11.87
CA ILE A 151 -18.67 0.33 11.46
C ILE A 151 -19.77 -0.31 12.31
N LEU A 152 -19.73 -1.64 12.48
CA LEU A 152 -20.70 -2.36 13.30
C LEU A 152 -20.65 -1.91 14.77
N ALA A 153 -19.45 -1.70 15.34
CA ALA A 153 -19.29 -1.20 16.70
C ALA A 153 -19.90 0.20 16.88
N VAL A 154 -19.62 1.12 15.94
CA VAL A 154 -20.18 2.48 15.94
C VAL A 154 -21.70 2.46 15.83
N ARG A 155 -22.26 1.63 14.94
CA ARG A 155 -23.72 1.47 14.81
C ARG A 155 -24.35 0.82 16.04
N PHE A 156 -23.70 -0.17 16.62
CA PHE A 156 -24.20 -0.86 17.80
C PHE A 156 -24.21 0.05 19.04
N ALA A 157 -23.29 1.01 19.14
CA ALA A 157 -23.28 2.02 20.20
C ALA A 157 -24.51 2.95 20.14
N ASN A 158 -25.14 3.11 18.97
CA ASN A 158 -26.33 3.95 18.79
C ASN A 158 -27.62 3.13 18.94
N ARG A 159 -28.54 3.55 19.82
CA ARG A 159 -29.76 2.78 20.16
C ARG A 159 -30.66 2.48 18.96
N GLU A 160 -30.88 3.43 18.06
CA GLU A 160 -31.79 3.21 16.92
C GLU A 160 -31.13 2.33 15.85
N GLU A 161 -29.85 2.55 15.55
CA GLU A 161 -29.10 1.69 14.61
C GLU A 161 -28.95 0.27 15.12
N ARG A 162 -28.82 0.10 16.44
CA ARG A 162 -28.82 -1.23 17.06
C ARG A 162 -30.10 -1.99 16.76
N ALA A 163 -31.26 -1.32 16.74
CA ALA A 163 -32.53 -1.96 16.38
C ALA A 163 -32.54 -2.37 14.90
N VAL A 164 -32.05 -1.51 14.00
CA VAL A 164 -31.92 -1.81 12.55
C VAL A 164 -30.95 -2.96 12.29
N LEU A 165 -29.83 -3.03 13.00
CA LEU A 165 -28.88 -4.14 12.90
C LEU A 165 -29.49 -5.46 13.37
N ARG A 166 -30.26 -5.43 14.47
CA ARG A 166 -30.94 -6.63 15.00
C ARG A 166 -32.02 -7.13 14.05
N SER A 167 -32.82 -6.24 13.46
CA SER A 167 -33.81 -6.64 12.45
C SER A 167 -33.15 -7.17 11.17
N SER A 168 -31.94 -6.70 10.88
CA SER A 168 -31.10 -7.15 9.75
C SER A 168 -30.12 -8.28 10.10
N ALA A 169 -30.30 -8.97 11.24
CA ALA A 169 -29.30 -9.91 11.75
C ALA A 169 -29.04 -11.09 10.80
N ARG A 170 -30.06 -11.64 10.15
CA ARG A 170 -29.91 -12.80 9.24
C ARG A 170 -28.96 -12.51 8.06
N PRO A 171 -29.21 -11.49 7.21
CA PRO A 171 -28.31 -11.18 6.11
C PRO A 171 -26.94 -10.68 6.61
N LEU A 172 -26.88 -9.97 7.73
CA LEU A 172 -25.62 -9.54 8.32
C LEU A 172 -24.75 -10.75 8.72
N VAL A 173 -25.28 -11.67 9.52
CA VAL A 173 -24.57 -12.88 9.94
C VAL A 173 -24.20 -13.74 8.74
N GLY A 174 -25.13 -13.95 7.80
CA GLY A 174 -24.86 -14.69 6.56
C GLY A 174 -23.72 -14.08 5.75
N SER A 175 -23.67 -12.76 5.65
CA SER A 175 -22.58 -12.05 4.96
C SER A 175 -21.24 -12.10 5.73
N MET A 176 -21.24 -12.09 7.06
CA MET A 176 -20.02 -12.25 7.85
C MET A 176 -19.43 -13.65 7.70
N ILE A 177 -20.28 -14.68 7.75
CA ILE A 177 -19.87 -16.07 7.49
C ILE A 177 -19.30 -16.18 6.08
N LEU A 178 -19.98 -15.60 5.09
CA LEU A 178 -19.50 -15.57 3.71
C LEU A 178 -18.13 -14.87 3.60
N ALA A 179 -17.96 -13.71 4.22
CA ALA A 179 -16.69 -12.99 4.20
C ALA A 179 -15.55 -13.83 4.79
N ILE A 180 -15.75 -14.41 5.98
CA ILE A 180 -14.76 -15.26 6.64
C ILE A 180 -14.44 -16.48 5.77
N ALA A 181 -15.46 -17.14 5.21
CA ALA A 181 -15.26 -18.30 4.33
C ALA A 181 -14.42 -17.92 3.10
N LEU A 182 -14.80 -16.86 2.38
CA LEU A 182 -14.10 -16.40 1.18
C LEU A 182 -12.67 -15.94 1.45
N MET A 183 -12.47 -15.16 2.53
CA MET A 183 -11.15 -14.69 2.96
C MET A 183 -10.22 -15.85 3.35
N SER A 184 -10.80 -16.95 3.86
CA SER A 184 -10.04 -18.14 4.25
C SER A 184 -9.65 -19.03 3.07
N ILE A 185 -10.28 -18.90 1.89
CA ILE A 185 -9.99 -19.74 0.72
C ILE A 185 -8.50 -19.72 0.37
N TRP A 186 -7.91 -18.53 0.19
CA TRP A 186 -6.51 -18.44 -0.24
C TRP A 186 -5.53 -18.94 0.84
N PRO A 187 -5.60 -18.51 2.11
CA PRO A 187 -4.74 -19.05 3.16
C PRO A 187 -4.88 -20.57 3.32
N LEU A 188 -6.10 -21.13 3.25
CA LEU A 188 -6.31 -22.58 3.34
C LEU A 188 -5.70 -23.31 2.15
N LEU A 189 -5.80 -22.76 0.94
CA LEU A 189 -5.12 -23.33 -0.22
C LEU A 189 -3.60 -23.30 -0.05
N GLN A 190 -3.02 -22.23 0.51
CA GLN A 190 -1.58 -22.18 0.79
C GLN A 190 -1.17 -23.23 1.84
N LEU A 191 -1.97 -23.39 2.88
CA LEU A 191 -1.72 -24.37 3.95
C LEU A 191 -1.79 -25.82 3.43
N LEU A 192 -2.88 -26.15 2.73
CA LEU A 192 -3.18 -27.52 2.32
C LEU A 192 -2.35 -27.98 1.11
N LYS A 193 -2.07 -27.09 0.15
CA LYS A 193 -1.36 -27.46 -1.08
C LYS A 193 0.15 -27.22 -1.01
N TYR A 194 0.57 -26.18 -0.28
CA TYR A 194 1.96 -25.72 -0.29
C TYR A 194 2.65 -25.89 1.07
N GLU A 195 2.01 -26.59 2.01
CA GLU A 195 2.53 -26.89 3.36
C GLU A 195 3.03 -25.64 4.09
N MET A 196 2.40 -24.50 3.79
CA MET A 196 2.73 -23.21 4.38
C MET A 196 2.52 -23.29 5.90
N PRO A 197 3.53 -22.94 6.72
CA PRO A 197 3.34 -22.87 8.17
C PRO A 197 2.26 -21.84 8.54
N VAL A 198 1.37 -22.17 9.48
CA VAL A 198 0.21 -21.32 9.83
C VAL A 198 0.63 -19.89 10.22
N TRP A 199 1.76 -19.74 10.91
CA TRP A 199 2.30 -18.43 11.32
C TRP A 199 2.87 -17.60 10.17
N SER A 200 3.04 -18.18 8.99
CA SER A 200 3.55 -17.47 7.81
C SER A 200 2.45 -16.77 7.00
N VAL A 201 1.18 -17.03 7.32
CA VAL A 201 0.04 -16.30 6.74
C VAL A 201 0.15 -14.83 7.10
N TYR A 202 0.38 -13.98 6.11
CA TYR A 202 0.59 -12.54 6.32
C TYR A 202 1.73 -12.23 7.30
N HIS A 203 2.75 -13.10 7.38
CA HIS A 203 3.81 -13.08 8.40
C HIS A 203 4.34 -11.67 8.70
N ASP A 204 4.77 -10.95 7.66
CA ASP A 204 5.29 -9.58 7.79
C ASP A 204 4.28 -8.62 8.40
N GLU A 205 3.01 -8.68 8.00
CA GLU A 205 2.01 -7.76 8.53
C GLU A 205 1.59 -8.16 9.95
N VAL A 206 1.60 -9.44 10.29
CA VAL A 206 1.33 -9.95 11.65
C VAL A 206 2.49 -9.63 12.59
N ILE A 207 3.75 -9.77 12.15
CA ILE A 207 4.93 -9.34 12.90
C ILE A 207 4.93 -7.82 13.05
N VAL A 208 4.64 -7.06 11.98
CA VAL A 208 4.53 -5.61 12.11
C VAL A 208 3.38 -5.23 13.05
N TRP A 209 2.31 -6.02 13.12
CA TRP A 209 1.17 -5.73 14.01
C TRP A 209 1.44 -6.11 15.48
N LEU A 210 2.00 -7.30 15.74
CA LEU A 210 2.08 -7.93 17.07
C LEU A 210 3.52 -8.15 17.56
N GLY A 211 4.51 -7.96 16.70
CA GLY A 211 5.91 -8.29 16.97
C GLY A 211 6.57 -7.29 17.93
N PRO A 212 7.44 -7.77 18.84
CA PRO A 212 8.05 -6.95 19.89
C PRO A 212 9.08 -5.93 19.34
N ASN A 213 9.62 -6.17 18.15
CA ASN A 213 10.77 -5.43 17.61
C ASN A 213 10.52 -3.95 17.31
N GLU A 214 9.26 -3.52 17.19
CA GLU A 214 8.91 -2.10 16.99
C GLU A 214 8.06 -1.54 18.15
N LEU A 215 7.62 -2.41 19.08
CA LEU A 215 6.89 -2.03 20.29
C LEU A 215 7.85 -1.33 21.27
N GLY A 216 7.78 -0.01 21.35
CA GLY A 216 8.58 0.83 22.25
C GLY A 216 9.74 1.58 21.58
N HIS A 217 10.13 1.20 20.37
CA HIS A 217 11.20 1.90 19.61
C HIS A 217 10.73 3.15 18.87
N ARG A 218 9.42 3.28 18.63
CA ARG A 218 8.84 4.42 17.92
C ARG A 218 7.68 5.09 18.70
N PRO A 219 7.53 6.41 18.63
CA PRO A 219 6.51 7.12 19.39
C PRO A 219 5.09 6.76 18.92
N TYR A 220 4.16 6.58 19.87
CA TYR A 220 2.76 6.19 19.61
C TYR A 220 2.02 7.12 18.63
N PHE A 221 2.42 8.40 18.56
CA PHE A 221 1.84 9.41 17.67
C PHE A 221 2.54 9.54 16.31
N GLU A 222 3.43 8.61 15.94
CA GLU A 222 4.15 8.67 14.67
C GLU A 222 3.22 8.78 13.47
N ASN A 223 2.11 8.05 13.42
CA ASN A 223 1.18 8.14 12.30
C ASN A 223 0.49 9.51 12.20
N PRO A 224 -0.15 10.06 13.26
CA PRO A 224 -0.66 11.43 13.23
C PRO A 224 0.41 12.48 12.87
N ILE A 225 1.62 12.35 13.42
CA ILE A 225 2.73 13.26 13.12
C ILE A 225 3.13 13.14 11.64
N ALA A 226 3.33 11.92 11.16
CA ALA A 226 3.72 11.64 9.78
C ALA A 226 2.62 12.01 8.78
N MET A 227 1.33 11.91 9.15
CA MET A 227 0.25 12.43 8.32
C MET A 227 0.40 13.95 8.14
N SER A 228 0.71 14.68 9.21
CA SER A 228 0.90 16.13 9.14
C SER A 228 2.17 16.52 8.38
N LEU A 229 3.28 15.80 8.61
CA LEU A 229 4.56 16.07 7.95
C LEU A 229 4.54 15.64 6.47
N ALA A 230 4.18 14.39 6.18
CA ALA A 230 4.20 13.84 4.83
C ALA A 230 2.96 14.23 4.01
N GLY A 231 1.83 14.52 4.65
CA GLY A 231 0.61 15.01 4.00
C GLY A 231 0.48 16.54 4.00
N GLY A 232 1.39 17.25 4.69
CA GLY A 232 1.34 18.71 4.83
C GLY A 232 0.02 19.20 5.41
N LEU A 233 -0.44 20.36 4.92
CA LEU A 233 -1.72 20.96 5.34
C LEU A 233 -2.92 20.02 5.11
N SER A 234 -2.91 19.23 4.03
CA SER A 234 -3.95 18.23 3.76
C SER A 234 -4.01 17.15 4.83
N GLY A 235 -2.85 16.64 5.26
CA GLY A 235 -2.79 15.62 6.31
C GLY A 235 -3.21 16.18 7.68
N PHE A 236 -2.78 17.40 8.01
CA PHE A 236 -3.18 18.07 9.25
C PHE A 236 -4.69 18.32 9.30
N LEU A 237 -5.28 18.93 8.26
CA LEU A 237 -6.73 19.16 8.22
C LEU A 237 -7.52 17.84 8.25
N SER A 238 -7.00 16.79 7.62
CA SER A 238 -7.59 15.45 7.66
C SER A 238 -7.65 14.87 9.08
N LEU A 239 -6.66 15.15 9.94
CA LEU A 239 -6.68 14.72 11.34
C LEU A 239 -7.70 15.50 12.18
N VAL A 240 -7.84 16.80 11.91
CA VAL A 240 -8.70 17.69 12.70
C VAL A 240 -10.18 17.59 12.29
N ALA A 241 -10.46 17.31 11.01
CA ALA A 241 -11.81 17.32 10.46
C ALA A 241 -12.83 16.39 11.17
N PRO A 242 -12.49 15.13 11.52
CA PRO A 242 -13.41 14.27 12.25
C PRO A 242 -13.82 14.86 13.60
N PHE A 243 -12.89 15.47 14.35
CA PHE A 243 -13.19 16.11 15.63
C PHE A 243 -14.11 17.31 15.44
N LEU A 244 -13.81 18.18 14.48
CA LEU A 244 -14.65 19.35 14.22
C LEU A 244 -16.08 18.95 13.82
N ILE A 245 -16.25 17.91 13.01
CA ILE A 245 -17.58 17.42 12.64
C ILE A 245 -18.33 16.81 13.81
N LEU A 246 -17.65 16.05 14.68
CA LEU A 246 -18.28 15.39 15.82
C LEU A 246 -18.64 16.36 16.95
N PHE A 247 -17.84 17.40 17.17
CA PHE A 247 -18.01 18.38 18.25
C PHE A 247 -18.64 19.71 17.79
N SER A 248 -18.88 19.90 16.48
CA SER A 248 -19.59 21.09 15.99
C SER A 248 -21.04 21.08 16.45
N THR A 249 -21.40 22.10 17.24
CA THR A 249 -22.77 22.37 17.66
C THR A 249 -23.58 23.13 16.60
N ARG A 250 -22.90 23.69 15.59
CA ARG A 250 -23.48 24.62 14.61
C ARG A 250 -24.14 23.93 13.42
N GLU A 251 -23.69 22.72 13.08
CA GLU A 251 -24.28 21.92 12.01
C GLU A 251 -24.59 20.52 12.54
N ARG A 252 -25.87 20.15 12.58
CA ARG A 252 -26.27 18.76 12.80
C ARG A 252 -25.89 17.95 11.56
N SER A 253 -24.63 17.51 11.52
CA SER A 253 -24.13 16.60 10.49
C SER A 253 -25.02 15.36 10.43
N SER A 254 -25.28 14.88 9.22
CA SER A 254 -26.10 13.68 9.04
C SER A 254 -25.48 12.49 9.77
N ARG A 255 -26.32 11.53 10.16
CA ARG A 255 -25.89 10.36 10.93
C ARG A 255 -24.74 9.61 10.26
N ALA A 256 -24.80 9.44 8.94
CA ALA A 256 -23.78 8.79 8.14
C ALA A 256 -22.44 9.56 8.15
N VAL A 257 -22.45 10.90 8.09
CA VAL A 257 -21.22 11.70 8.22
C VAL A 257 -20.57 11.50 9.59
N ARG A 258 -21.37 11.49 10.67
CA ARG A 258 -20.85 11.24 12.02
C ARG A 258 -20.30 9.82 12.18
N GLU A 259 -20.94 8.82 11.56
CA GLU A 259 -20.42 7.45 11.51
C GLU A 259 -19.06 7.40 10.80
N ILE A 260 -18.94 8.01 9.62
CA ILE A 260 -17.67 8.07 8.88
C ILE A 260 -16.57 8.72 9.72
N ALA A 261 -16.89 9.80 10.45
CA ALA A 261 -15.95 10.44 11.37
C ALA A 261 -15.52 9.50 12.52
N TRP A 262 -16.47 8.80 13.16
CA TRP A 262 -16.14 7.82 14.20
C TRP A 262 -15.35 6.63 13.69
N VAL A 263 -15.66 6.13 12.49
CA VAL A 263 -14.94 5.01 11.86
C VAL A 263 -13.51 5.43 11.53
N ALA A 264 -13.31 6.62 10.96
CA ALA A 264 -11.98 7.14 10.68
C ALA A 264 -11.17 7.36 11.96
N LEU A 265 -11.76 7.91 13.02
CA LEU A 265 -11.11 8.05 14.32
C LEU A 265 -10.82 6.70 14.98
N GLY A 266 -11.76 5.76 14.95
CA GLY A 266 -11.57 4.42 15.49
C GLY A 266 -10.41 3.69 14.80
N PHE A 267 -10.28 3.86 13.49
CA PHE A 267 -9.16 3.32 12.74
C PHE A 267 -7.85 4.04 13.08
N LEU A 268 -7.84 5.37 13.22
CA LEU A 268 -6.64 6.11 13.67
C LEU A 268 -6.18 5.66 15.05
N VAL A 269 -7.10 5.53 16.02
CA VAL A 269 -6.83 5.01 17.37
C VAL A 269 -6.26 3.60 17.27
N LEU A 270 -6.82 2.74 16.42
CA LEU A 270 -6.26 1.42 16.20
C LEU A 270 -4.80 1.52 15.73
N THR A 271 -4.47 2.37 14.76
CA THR A 271 -3.07 2.52 14.31
C THR A 271 -2.12 3.10 15.38
N ILE A 272 -2.64 3.76 16.40
CA ILE A 272 -1.86 4.28 17.55
C ILE A 272 -1.61 3.14 18.55
N VAL A 273 -2.66 2.36 18.85
CA VAL A 273 -2.59 1.25 19.82
C VAL A 273 -1.83 0.05 19.25
N THR A 274 -1.92 -0.16 17.94
CA THR A 274 -1.20 -1.23 17.24
C THR A 274 0.16 -0.77 16.76
N ASN A 275 1.00 -1.74 16.37
CA ASN A 275 2.36 -1.48 15.91
C ASN A 275 2.43 -1.10 14.41
N PHE A 276 1.32 -0.60 13.84
CA PHE A 276 1.29 -0.07 12.47
C PHE A 276 1.96 1.29 12.37
N ARG A 277 3.28 1.37 12.53
CA ARG A 277 4.03 2.63 12.70
C ARG A 277 4.40 3.39 11.41
N HIS A 278 3.93 2.94 10.26
CA HIS A 278 4.18 3.61 8.97
C HIS A 278 2.93 4.33 8.47
N VAL A 279 3.06 5.60 8.05
CA VAL A 279 1.94 6.46 7.57
C VAL A 279 1.09 5.81 6.47
N ARG A 280 1.68 4.87 5.72
CA ARG A 280 1.00 4.07 4.68
C ARG A 280 -0.19 3.27 5.21
N TYR A 281 -0.17 2.88 6.48
CA TYR A 281 -1.25 2.12 7.10
C TYR A 281 -2.51 2.95 7.28
N VAL A 282 -2.43 4.28 7.19
CA VAL A 282 -3.58 5.19 7.27
C VAL A 282 -4.24 5.45 5.91
N ILE A 283 -3.57 5.13 4.80
CA ILE A 283 -4.09 5.35 3.43
C ILE A 283 -5.53 4.83 3.26
N PRO A 284 -5.92 3.65 3.78
CA PRO A 284 -7.27 3.12 3.61
C PRO A 284 -8.42 4.03 4.06
N ILE A 285 -8.18 4.92 5.02
CA ILE A 285 -9.20 5.87 5.51
C ILE A 285 -9.03 7.29 4.97
N ILE A 286 -7.98 7.57 4.20
CA ILE A 286 -7.72 8.91 3.64
C ILE A 286 -8.91 9.43 2.80
N PRO A 287 -9.59 8.63 1.94
CA PRO A 287 -10.77 9.12 1.22
C PRO A 287 -11.89 9.61 2.14
N SER A 288 -12.12 8.89 3.25
CA SER A 288 -13.09 9.29 4.27
C SER A 288 -12.67 10.59 4.97
N LEU A 289 -11.40 10.76 5.30
CA LEU A 289 -10.92 12.01 5.91
C LEU A 289 -11.00 13.19 4.93
N CYS A 290 -10.66 12.98 3.67
CA CYS A 290 -10.80 13.99 2.61
C CYS A 290 -12.27 14.40 2.41
N PHE A 291 -13.22 13.47 2.52
CA PHE A 291 -14.65 13.79 2.52
C PHE A 291 -15.04 14.72 3.68
N LEU A 292 -14.54 14.43 4.88
CA LEU A 292 -14.81 15.26 6.07
C LEU A 292 -14.20 16.67 5.93
N VAL A 293 -12.99 16.78 5.37
CA VAL A 293 -12.38 18.07 5.01
C VAL A 293 -13.22 18.81 3.96
N ALA A 294 -13.74 18.10 2.95
CA ALA A 294 -14.61 18.70 1.94
C ALA A 294 -15.90 19.26 2.55
N ILE A 295 -16.53 18.56 3.50
CA ILE A 295 -17.69 19.08 4.24
C ILE A 295 -17.35 20.37 4.98
N MET A 296 -16.19 20.42 5.64
CA MET A 296 -15.76 21.64 6.33
C MET A 296 -15.65 22.82 5.36
N PHE A 297 -14.91 22.67 4.25
CA PHE A 297 -14.81 23.75 3.26
C PHE A 297 -16.17 24.12 2.66
N TYR A 298 -17.01 23.13 2.37
CA TYR A 298 -18.34 23.34 1.82
C TYR A 298 -19.22 24.18 2.76
N SER A 299 -19.19 23.89 4.07
CA SER A 299 -19.92 24.68 5.08
C SER A 299 -19.51 26.16 5.11
N PHE A 300 -18.23 26.46 4.88
CA PHE A 300 -17.74 27.83 4.80
C PHE A 300 -18.08 28.50 3.47
N LEU A 301 -18.14 27.75 2.38
CA LEU A 301 -18.56 28.27 1.07
C LEU A 301 -20.04 28.66 1.03
N GLN A 302 -20.88 28.08 1.89
CA GLN A 302 -22.29 28.46 2.04
C GLN A 302 -22.51 29.71 2.90
N ARG A 303 -21.45 30.30 3.49
CA ARG A 303 -21.54 31.50 4.34
C ARG A 303 -21.72 32.79 3.51
N PRO A 304 -22.04 33.93 4.16
CA PRO A 304 -22.15 35.22 3.49
C PRO A 304 -20.88 35.61 2.71
N ALA A 305 -21.06 36.51 1.73
CA ALA A 305 -20.04 36.90 0.76
C ALA A 305 -18.61 37.14 1.32
N PRO A 306 -18.38 37.85 2.44
CA PRO A 306 -17.01 38.05 2.93
C PRO A 306 -16.34 36.73 3.32
N ILE A 307 -17.03 35.87 4.07
CA ILE A 307 -16.49 34.57 4.52
C ILE A 307 -16.31 33.64 3.31
N ARG A 308 -17.27 33.61 2.38
CA ARG A 308 -17.22 32.78 1.18
C ARG A 308 -16.00 33.09 0.31
N LYS A 309 -15.66 34.37 0.13
CA LYS A 309 -14.46 34.79 -0.63
C LYS A 309 -13.18 34.25 -0.01
N TRP A 310 -13.02 34.40 1.31
CA TRP A 310 -11.87 33.86 2.04
C TRP A 310 -11.82 32.33 1.99
N ALA A 311 -12.95 31.66 2.15
CA ALA A 311 -13.06 30.20 2.07
C ALA A 311 -12.68 29.68 0.67
N MET A 312 -13.10 30.37 -0.39
CA MET A 312 -12.75 30.03 -1.76
C MET A 312 -11.26 30.22 -2.03
N ALA A 313 -10.67 31.34 -1.58
CA ALA A 313 -9.23 31.57 -1.69
C ALA A 313 -8.42 30.51 -0.92
N ALA A 314 -8.83 30.20 0.31
CA ALA A 314 -8.21 29.17 1.13
C ALA A 314 -8.31 27.77 0.49
N LEU A 315 -9.47 27.44 -0.11
CA LEU A 315 -9.66 26.17 -0.82
C LEU A 315 -8.75 26.08 -2.05
N VAL A 316 -8.70 27.11 -2.90
CA VAL A 316 -7.84 27.11 -4.10
C VAL A 316 -6.38 26.96 -3.70
N LEU A 317 -5.93 27.70 -2.68
CA LEU A 317 -4.58 27.60 -2.15
C LEU A 317 -4.30 26.19 -1.58
N PHE A 318 -5.26 25.63 -0.83
CA PHE A 318 -5.17 24.28 -0.27
C PHE A 318 -4.99 23.22 -1.37
N LEU A 319 -5.80 23.27 -2.42
CA LEU A 319 -5.71 22.32 -3.54
C LEU A 319 -4.38 22.48 -4.31
N ALA A 320 -3.97 23.72 -4.59
CA ALA A 320 -2.72 24.02 -5.29
C ALA A 320 -1.48 23.53 -4.49
N ILE A 321 -1.41 23.85 -3.19
CA ILE A 321 -0.33 23.38 -2.31
C ILE A 321 -0.33 21.85 -2.24
N GLY A 322 -1.50 21.22 -2.14
CA GLY A 322 -1.64 19.77 -2.12
C GLY A 322 -1.06 19.11 -3.37
N LEU A 323 -1.41 19.61 -4.56
CA LEU A 323 -0.90 19.10 -5.84
C LEU A 323 0.62 19.29 -5.97
N VAL A 324 1.13 20.48 -5.65
CA VAL A 324 2.57 20.77 -5.68
C VAL A 324 3.33 19.85 -4.72
N HIS A 325 2.83 19.65 -3.50
CA HIS A 325 3.46 18.75 -2.54
C HIS A 325 3.40 17.28 -3.01
N ALA A 326 2.30 16.85 -3.61
CA ALA A 326 2.21 15.52 -4.22
C ALA A 326 3.28 15.33 -5.32
N GLU A 327 3.43 16.31 -6.21
CA GLU A 327 4.45 16.30 -7.28
C GLU A 327 5.87 16.27 -6.71
N ILE A 328 6.17 17.14 -5.74
CA ILE A 328 7.47 17.14 -5.05
C ILE A 328 7.75 15.77 -4.43
N ARG A 329 6.78 15.13 -3.76
CA ARG A 329 6.99 13.77 -3.22
C ARG A 329 7.27 12.77 -4.33
N ILE A 330 6.51 12.81 -5.43
CA ILE A 330 6.75 11.91 -6.57
C ILE A 330 8.16 12.10 -7.15
N LEU A 331 8.64 13.34 -7.22
CA LEU A 331 9.97 13.69 -7.71
C LEU A 331 11.09 13.31 -6.74
N VAL A 332 10.97 13.65 -5.46
CA VAL A 332 11.95 13.28 -4.41
C VAL A 332 12.13 11.77 -4.31
N TRP A 333 11.07 11.01 -4.57
CA TRP A 333 11.10 9.55 -4.56
C TRP A 333 11.68 8.94 -5.84
N ARG A 334 11.80 9.71 -6.94
CA ARG A 334 12.62 9.32 -8.09
C ARG A 334 14.09 9.49 -7.72
N LYS A 335 14.67 8.49 -7.07
CA LYS A 335 16.13 8.36 -7.03
C LYS A 335 16.65 8.23 -8.47
N ASP A 336 17.78 8.88 -8.78
CA ASP A 336 18.49 8.60 -10.02
C ASP A 336 19.10 7.20 -9.93
N VAL A 337 18.37 6.24 -10.49
CA VAL A 337 18.73 4.82 -10.50
C VAL A 337 19.26 4.40 -11.88
N ALA A 338 19.58 5.34 -12.77
CA ALA A 338 19.96 5.03 -14.14
C ALA A 338 21.25 4.20 -14.20
N ALA A 339 22.27 4.59 -13.42
CA ALA A 339 23.55 3.88 -13.35
C ALA A 339 23.37 2.46 -12.81
N GLU A 340 22.66 2.29 -11.70
CA GLU A 340 22.43 0.98 -11.08
C GLU A 340 21.54 0.08 -11.93
N LYS A 341 20.58 0.67 -12.67
CA LYS A 341 19.75 -0.07 -13.63
C LYS A 341 20.59 -0.68 -14.75
N LEU A 342 21.63 0.01 -15.23
CA LEU A 342 22.57 -0.55 -16.21
C LEU A 342 23.37 -1.71 -15.62
N ILE A 343 23.80 -1.59 -14.36
CA ILE A 343 24.49 -2.66 -13.63
C ILE A 343 23.56 -3.87 -13.47
N ALA A 344 22.31 -3.68 -13.07
CA ALA A 344 21.33 -4.75 -12.94
C ALA A 344 21.09 -5.46 -14.28
N LYS A 345 20.91 -4.72 -15.37
CA LYS A 345 20.80 -5.29 -16.73
C LYS A 345 22.02 -6.11 -17.10
N LYS A 346 23.22 -5.56 -16.90
CA LYS A 346 24.45 -6.26 -17.24
C LYS A 346 24.62 -7.54 -16.41
N LEU A 347 24.32 -7.47 -15.12
CA LEU A 347 24.36 -8.63 -14.24
C LEU A 347 23.38 -9.73 -14.69
N GLY A 348 22.21 -9.34 -15.21
CA GLY A 348 21.25 -10.27 -15.80
C GLY A 348 21.74 -10.94 -17.07
N GLU A 349 22.44 -10.21 -17.95
CA GLU A 349 23.08 -10.77 -19.15
C GLU A 349 24.18 -11.79 -18.83
N LEU A 350 24.90 -11.57 -17.73
CA LEU A 350 25.96 -12.49 -17.27
C LEU A 350 25.40 -13.76 -16.62
N GLN A 351 24.09 -13.81 -16.36
CA GLN A 351 23.48 -14.93 -15.66
C GLN A 351 23.40 -16.16 -16.55
N GLN A 352 24.04 -17.24 -16.13
CA GLN A 352 24.07 -18.52 -16.82
C GLN A 352 23.74 -19.65 -15.85
N ALA A 353 23.25 -20.77 -16.39
CA ALA A 353 23.03 -21.97 -15.59
C ALA A 353 24.35 -22.41 -14.95
N GLY A 354 24.33 -22.70 -13.65
CA GLY A 354 25.51 -23.09 -12.87
C GLY A 354 26.38 -21.93 -12.37
N THR A 355 26.11 -20.68 -12.75
CA THR A 355 26.79 -19.50 -12.20
C THR A 355 25.98 -18.91 -11.05
N GLN A 356 26.61 -18.69 -9.90
CA GLN A 356 25.93 -18.07 -8.76
C GLN A 356 25.96 -16.54 -8.87
N THR A 357 24.81 -15.89 -8.64
CA THR A 357 24.68 -14.43 -8.66
C THR A 357 24.69 -13.84 -7.26
N VAL A 358 25.66 -12.98 -6.98
CA VAL A 358 25.91 -12.43 -5.65
C VAL A 358 25.78 -10.90 -5.64
N LEU A 359 25.03 -10.37 -4.67
CA LEU A 359 25.02 -8.93 -4.37
C LEU A 359 25.75 -8.68 -3.06
N ILE A 360 26.80 -7.84 -3.11
CA ILE A 360 27.54 -7.41 -1.92
C ILE A 360 26.93 -6.13 -1.38
N LYS A 361 26.41 -6.17 -0.14
CA LYS A 361 25.72 -5.05 0.52
C LYS A 361 26.38 -4.69 1.84
N ALA A 362 26.42 -3.42 2.21
CA ALA A 362 26.78 -3.07 3.59
C ALA A 362 25.76 -3.58 4.60
N VAL A 363 26.26 -3.73 5.84
CA VAL A 363 25.49 -4.06 7.04
C VAL A 363 24.44 -2.97 7.36
N VAL A 364 24.69 -1.70 6.99
CA VAL A 364 23.77 -0.58 7.25
C VAL A 364 23.08 -0.12 5.96
N PRO A 365 21.73 -0.12 5.89
CA PRO A 365 21.00 0.36 4.72
C PRO A 365 21.08 1.88 4.59
N GLY A 366 21.38 2.39 3.39
CA GLY A 366 21.26 3.84 3.12
C GLY A 366 21.94 4.34 1.86
N ASN A 367 23.14 3.86 1.54
CA ASN A 367 24.01 4.47 0.51
C ASN A 367 24.66 3.49 -0.50
N ASP A 368 24.26 2.21 -0.51
CA ASP A 368 24.87 1.17 -1.35
C ASP A 368 23.94 0.72 -2.48
N LEU A 369 24.01 -0.56 -2.87
CA LEU A 369 23.07 -1.19 -3.80
C LEU A 369 21.64 -1.15 -3.25
N LEU A 370 20.68 -0.92 -4.12
CA LEU A 370 19.26 -1.02 -3.84
C LEU A 370 18.84 -2.45 -3.47
N TRP A 371 17.59 -2.57 -3.04
CA TRP A 371 16.93 -3.83 -2.67
C TRP A 371 17.03 -4.89 -3.79
N ASP A 372 17.01 -6.18 -3.46
CA ASP A 372 17.26 -7.27 -4.44
C ASP A 372 16.13 -7.40 -5.46
N SER A 373 14.89 -7.29 -4.98
CA SER A 373 14.01 -6.20 -5.38
C SER A 373 14.17 -5.67 -6.81
N PHE A 374 15.06 -4.67 -6.87
CA PHE A 374 15.45 -3.86 -8.00
C PHE A 374 16.22 -4.68 -9.04
N TYR A 375 17.19 -5.49 -8.62
CA TYR A 375 18.03 -6.31 -9.50
C TYR A 375 17.24 -7.42 -10.18
N LEU A 376 16.45 -8.16 -9.41
CA LEU A 376 15.55 -9.18 -9.93
C LEU A 376 14.61 -8.61 -11.01
N PHE A 377 14.14 -7.38 -10.80
CA PHE A 377 13.22 -6.72 -11.72
C PHE A 377 13.91 -6.14 -12.96
N HIS A 378 14.91 -5.29 -12.78
CA HIS A 378 15.55 -4.56 -13.88
C HIS A 378 16.59 -5.38 -14.64
N GLY A 379 17.16 -6.39 -13.99
CA GLY A 379 18.07 -7.35 -14.60
C GLY A 379 17.37 -8.52 -15.29
N ASN A 380 16.06 -8.69 -15.12
CA ASN A 380 15.30 -9.82 -15.69
C ASN A 380 15.93 -11.19 -15.36
N PHE A 381 16.28 -11.39 -14.09
CA PHE A 381 17.00 -12.59 -13.67
C PHE A 381 16.14 -13.85 -13.86
N ARG A 382 16.83 -14.96 -14.10
CA ARG A 382 16.28 -16.32 -14.27
C ARG A 382 16.69 -17.28 -13.15
N PHE A 383 17.69 -16.89 -12.35
CA PHE A 383 18.20 -17.65 -11.21
C PHE A 383 18.24 -16.78 -9.94
N PRO A 384 18.21 -17.39 -8.74
CA PRO A 384 18.18 -16.67 -7.48
C PRO A 384 19.42 -15.83 -7.23
N ILE A 385 19.24 -14.78 -6.44
CA ILE A 385 20.30 -13.90 -5.95
C ILE A 385 20.67 -14.29 -4.53
N ILE A 386 21.98 -14.37 -4.26
CA ILE A 386 22.56 -14.49 -2.93
C ILE A 386 22.97 -13.09 -2.46
N LYS A 387 22.56 -12.72 -1.24
CA LYS A 387 22.99 -11.49 -0.59
C LYS A 387 24.10 -11.82 0.39
N LEU A 388 25.20 -11.10 0.31
CA LEU A 388 26.29 -11.19 1.27
C LEU A 388 26.76 -9.81 1.67
N THR A 389 27.22 -9.67 2.91
CA THR A 389 28.04 -8.55 3.36
C THR A 389 29.51 -8.80 3.04
N THR A 390 30.33 -7.76 3.15
CA THR A 390 31.78 -7.87 3.00
C THR A 390 32.41 -8.84 4.00
N ASP A 391 31.83 -8.97 5.19
CA ASP A 391 32.34 -9.87 6.22
C ASP A 391 31.88 -11.30 6.00
N GLU A 392 30.64 -11.50 5.58
CA GLU A 392 30.11 -12.83 5.24
C GLU A 392 30.86 -13.46 4.05
N ILE A 393 31.16 -12.68 3.00
CA ILE A 393 31.90 -13.21 1.86
C ILE A 393 33.36 -13.55 2.19
N ARG A 394 33.99 -12.82 3.14
CA ARG A 394 35.32 -13.16 3.64
C ARG A 394 35.31 -14.44 4.46
N ALA A 395 34.29 -14.61 5.30
CA ALA A 395 34.17 -15.76 6.18
C ALA A 395 33.86 -17.05 5.41
N ASN A 396 33.01 -16.97 4.38
CA ASN A 396 32.59 -18.12 3.60
C ASN A 396 32.42 -17.76 2.11
N PRO A 397 33.53 -17.66 1.34
CA PRO A 397 33.49 -17.28 -0.07
C PRO A 397 32.78 -18.36 -0.92
N PRO A 398 31.76 -17.98 -1.72
CA PRO A 398 31.14 -18.89 -2.68
C PRO A 398 32.13 -19.47 -3.70
N LYS A 399 31.86 -20.68 -4.21
CA LYS A 399 32.75 -21.31 -5.22
C LYS A 399 32.46 -20.77 -6.63
N PRO A 400 33.49 -20.47 -7.44
CA PRO A 400 33.32 -20.15 -8.87
C PRO A 400 32.62 -21.26 -9.66
N PRO A 401 31.91 -20.93 -10.77
CA PRO A 401 31.79 -19.61 -11.38
C PRO A 401 30.79 -18.67 -10.66
N LEU A 402 31.16 -17.40 -10.53
CA LEU A 402 30.36 -16.36 -9.88
C LEU A 402 30.15 -15.15 -10.79
N ASN A 403 29.03 -14.49 -10.64
CA ASN A 403 28.86 -13.11 -11.08
C ASN A 403 28.22 -12.28 -9.97
N GLY A 404 28.42 -10.97 -9.99
CA GLY A 404 27.83 -10.15 -8.95
C GLY A 404 27.91 -8.66 -9.18
N ALA A 405 27.31 -7.93 -8.25
CA ALA A 405 27.45 -6.49 -8.17
C ALA A 405 27.84 -6.06 -6.76
N CYS A 406 28.63 -4.99 -6.68
CA CYS A 406 29.07 -4.37 -5.44
C CYS A 406 29.24 -2.85 -5.65
N VAL A 407 29.44 -2.12 -4.55
CA VAL A 407 29.92 -0.74 -4.60
C VAL A 407 31.43 -0.77 -4.82
N ALA A 408 31.96 0.20 -5.56
CA ALA A 408 33.37 0.25 -5.96
C ALA A 408 34.35 0.18 -4.78
N ARG A 409 33.97 0.74 -3.62
CA ARG A 409 34.79 0.69 -2.39
C ARG A 409 34.98 -0.73 -1.84
N ASP A 410 34.04 -1.64 -2.11
CA ASP A 410 34.05 -3.01 -1.58
C ASP A 410 34.74 -3.99 -2.55
N PHE A 411 34.95 -3.58 -3.81
CA PHE A 411 35.58 -4.40 -4.84
C PHE A 411 37.00 -4.90 -4.51
N PRO A 412 37.87 -4.15 -3.83
CA PRO A 412 39.18 -4.65 -3.40
C PRO A 412 39.10 -5.92 -2.54
N VAL A 413 38.04 -6.10 -1.75
CA VAL A 413 37.82 -7.32 -0.96
C VAL A 413 37.61 -8.53 -1.87
N LEU A 414 36.92 -8.34 -2.99
CA LEU A 414 36.70 -9.40 -3.97
C LEU A 414 37.99 -9.78 -4.72
N GLN A 415 38.85 -8.80 -5.01
CA GLN A 415 40.14 -9.07 -5.67
C GLN A 415 41.09 -9.89 -4.77
N GLN A 416 41.03 -9.68 -3.46
CA GLN A 416 41.80 -10.49 -2.50
C GLN A 416 41.30 -11.93 -2.42
N LEU A 417 39.98 -12.14 -2.46
CA LEU A 417 39.37 -13.47 -2.38
C LEU A 417 39.44 -14.24 -3.70
N TYR A 418 39.31 -13.54 -4.83
CA TYR A 418 39.30 -14.11 -6.16
C TYR A 418 40.31 -13.37 -7.04
N PRO A 419 41.57 -13.83 -7.12
CA PRO A 419 42.61 -13.17 -7.93
C PRO A 419 42.24 -13.01 -9.41
N ASN A 420 41.39 -13.91 -9.93
CA ASN A 420 40.94 -13.92 -11.32
C ASN A 420 39.63 -13.14 -11.57
N VAL A 421 39.16 -12.33 -10.61
CA VAL A 421 37.93 -11.53 -10.78
C VAL A 421 38.10 -10.49 -11.89
N GLN A 422 37.09 -10.38 -12.75
CA GLN A 422 37.06 -9.44 -13.85
C GLN A 422 35.91 -8.46 -13.67
N VAL A 423 36.16 -7.18 -13.97
CA VAL A 423 35.12 -6.16 -14.05
C VAL A 423 34.42 -6.27 -15.40
N ALA A 424 33.12 -6.60 -15.38
CA ALA A 424 32.31 -6.68 -16.58
C ALA A 424 31.72 -5.31 -16.96
N LEU A 425 31.40 -4.47 -15.97
CA LEU A 425 30.93 -3.10 -16.17
C LEU A 425 31.15 -2.27 -14.91
N SER A 426 31.63 -1.04 -15.06
CA SER A 426 31.68 -0.04 -13.99
C SER A 426 30.88 1.19 -14.39
N ARG A 427 29.97 1.65 -13.53
CA ARG A 427 29.17 2.86 -13.74
C ARG A 427 28.91 3.57 -12.41
N ALA A 428 29.26 4.87 -12.37
CA ALA A 428 29.24 5.67 -11.14
C ALA A 428 30.00 4.93 -10.02
N GLN A 429 29.36 4.70 -8.89
CA GLN A 429 29.94 3.98 -7.75
C GLN A 429 29.73 2.46 -7.79
N PHE A 430 29.13 1.91 -8.85
CA PHE A 430 28.70 0.52 -8.89
C PHE A 430 29.56 -0.30 -9.87
N ILE A 431 29.92 -1.51 -9.45
CA ILE A 431 30.72 -2.44 -10.23
C ILE A 431 29.96 -3.76 -10.41
N CYS A 432 29.81 -4.18 -11.66
CA CYS A 432 29.39 -5.51 -12.07
C CYS A 432 30.65 -6.34 -12.38
N TRP A 433 30.75 -7.52 -11.78
CA TRP A 433 31.94 -8.35 -11.84
C TRP A 433 31.61 -9.82 -12.08
N GLN A 434 32.61 -10.58 -12.53
CA GLN A 434 32.52 -12.02 -12.76
C GLN A 434 33.80 -12.73 -12.34
N VAL A 435 33.67 -13.96 -11.88
CA VAL A 435 34.77 -14.88 -11.58
C VAL A 435 34.53 -16.14 -12.42
N PRO A 436 35.38 -16.43 -13.42
CA PRO A 436 35.22 -17.62 -14.26
C PRO A 436 35.42 -18.90 -13.44
N ALA A 437 34.93 -20.02 -13.98
CA ALA A 437 35.27 -21.34 -13.43
C ALA A 437 36.79 -21.55 -13.51
N GLN A 438 37.35 -22.18 -12.47
CA GLN A 438 38.77 -22.54 -12.43
C GLN A 438 39.08 -23.69 -13.36
#